data_AF-A0A3C1WL44-F1
#
_entry.id   AF-A0A3C1WL44-F1
#
_cell.length_a   1.000
_cell.length_b   1.000
_cell.length_c   1.000
_cell.angle_alpha   90.00
_cell.angle_beta   90.00
_cell.angle_gamma   90.00
#
_symmetry.space_group_name_H-M   'P 1'
#
loop_
_entity.id
_entity.type
_entity.pdbx_description
1 polymer ?
#
loop_
_entity_poly.entity_id
_entity_poly.type
_entity_poly.pdbx_seq_one_letter_code
_entity_poly.pdbx_strand_id
1 'polypeptide(L)'
;MDNQNLYIAIAITALAALALGFLIGKFLFGGKAGREKEKAEIEAKRITEEARVKAEALKKEQILSAKEEILKEKAAHEKEMLQRTRTAEQRDNSIKQKEQSLNQKIENASRKEQENDAIKENLNRQLSLVATKKAELDKAQEEHVRKLEGIAKLTAAEAKQQLIESLTAAAKTEALRYEKEIADEAKIRANKEAKKIIISTIQRTAAEHAVENTVSVFHIDSDDIKGQIIGREGRNIKALEAATGVEIIVDDTPEAIVISGFDPVRRETARLSLQRLVADGRIHPARIEEVVEKTRKQLEDQ
;
A
#
# COMPACT_ATOMS: atom_id res chain seq x y z
N MET A 1 149.41 77.09 -22.64
CA MET A 1 148.78 76.69 -21.36
C MET A 1 147.31 77.11 -21.27
N ASP A 2 146.64 77.45 -22.39
CA ASP A 2 145.29 78.05 -22.32
C ASP A 2 144.11 77.06 -22.51
N ASN A 3 144.30 75.90 -23.13
CA ASN A 3 143.19 74.97 -23.38
C ASN A 3 142.84 74.08 -22.17
N GLN A 4 143.80 73.79 -21.28
CA GLN A 4 143.60 72.88 -20.14
C GLN A 4 142.66 73.47 -19.07
N ASN A 5 142.75 74.79 -18.83
CA ASN A 5 141.85 75.49 -17.91
C ASN A 5 140.42 75.58 -18.44
N LEU A 6 140.23 75.64 -19.77
CA LEU A 6 138.91 75.67 -20.40
C LEU A 6 138.17 74.33 -20.27
N TYR A 7 138.85 73.19 -20.47
CA TYR A 7 138.24 71.87 -20.27
C TYR A 7 137.86 71.59 -18.82
N ILE A 8 138.65 72.06 -17.85
CA ILE A 8 138.33 71.94 -16.42
C ILE A 8 137.10 72.77 -16.07
N ALA A 9 136.98 74.00 -16.59
CA ALA A 9 135.80 74.84 -16.37
C ALA A 9 134.51 74.25 -16.98
N ILE A 10 134.59 73.65 -18.17
CA ILE A 10 133.46 72.96 -18.81
C ILE A 10 133.07 71.70 -18.02
N ALA A 11 134.03 70.92 -17.51
CA ALA A 11 133.75 69.75 -16.70
C ALA A 11 133.07 70.10 -15.37
N ILE A 12 133.51 71.18 -14.70
CA ILE A 12 132.91 71.66 -13.44
C ILE A 12 131.49 72.18 -13.68
N THR A 13 131.25 72.94 -14.75
CA THR A 13 129.91 73.44 -15.09
C THR A 13 128.95 72.32 -15.51
N ALA A 14 129.43 71.31 -16.23
CA ALA A 14 128.65 70.12 -16.57
C ALA A 14 128.30 69.28 -15.33
N LEU A 15 129.25 69.10 -14.40
CA LEU A 15 129.02 68.42 -13.12
C LEU A 15 128.03 69.20 -12.23
N ALA A 16 128.16 70.52 -12.17
CA ALA A 16 127.22 71.38 -11.46
C ALA A 16 125.81 71.29 -12.07
N ALA A 17 125.69 71.30 -13.40
CA ALA A 17 124.41 71.16 -14.09
C ALA A 17 123.77 69.79 -13.89
N LEU A 18 124.54 68.71 -13.89
CA LEU A 18 124.07 67.35 -13.59
C LEU A 18 123.63 67.21 -12.13
N ALA A 19 124.39 67.78 -11.19
CA ALA A 19 124.02 67.79 -9.77
C ALA A 19 122.73 68.60 -9.54
N LEU A 20 122.60 69.76 -10.17
CA LEU A 20 121.38 70.58 -10.11
C LEU A 20 120.19 69.86 -10.75
N GLY A 21 120.39 69.24 -11.92
CA GLY A 21 119.37 68.46 -12.62
C GLY A 21 118.90 67.24 -11.82
N PHE A 22 119.80 66.54 -11.14
CA PHE A 22 119.47 65.44 -10.25
C PHE A 22 118.72 65.91 -9.00
N LEU A 23 119.11 67.04 -8.40
CA LEU A 23 118.42 67.63 -7.24
C LEU A 23 117.01 68.09 -7.59
N ILE A 24 116.84 68.80 -8.72
CA ILE A 24 115.53 69.26 -9.21
C ILE A 24 114.67 68.05 -9.61
N GLY A 25 115.24 67.06 -10.29
CA GLY A 25 114.56 65.82 -10.64
C GLY A 25 114.08 65.07 -9.40
N LYS A 26 114.93 64.92 -8.38
CA LYS A 26 114.57 64.28 -7.10
C LYS A 26 113.50 65.07 -6.34
N PHE A 27 113.52 66.41 -6.39
CA PHE A 27 112.52 67.24 -5.70
C PHE A 27 111.16 67.19 -6.41
N LEU A 28 111.12 67.29 -7.75
CA LEU A 28 109.89 67.25 -8.54
C LEU A 28 109.26 65.86 -8.61
N PHE A 29 110.06 64.80 -8.78
CA PHE A 29 109.56 63.41 -8.83
C PHE A 29 109.33 62.81 -7.45
N GLY A 30 110.13 63.18 -6.44
CA GLY A 30 109.94 62.71 -5.06
C GLY A 30 108.57 63.11 -4.49
N GLY A 31 108.10 64.34 -4.78
CA GLY A 31 106.77 64.80 -4.38
C GLY A 31 105.61 64.11 -5.11
N LYS A 32 105.77 63.78 -6.40
CA LYS A 32 104.72 63.06 -7.17
C LYS A 32 104.64 61.58 -6.78
N ALA A 33 105.78 60.90 -6.62
CA ALA A 33 105.83 59.50 -6.20
C ALA A 33 105.31 59.31 -4.76
N GLY A 34 105.54 60.28 -3.86
CA GLY A 34 104.96 60.29 -2.52
C GLY A 34 103.43 60.40 -2.53
N ARG A 35 102.89 61.35 -3.30
CA ARG A 35 101.43 61.54 -3.43
C ARG A 35 100.72 60.37 -4.11
N GLU A 36 101.37 59.71 -5.08
CA GLU A 36 100.80 58.55 -5.76
C GLU A 36 100.77 57.32 -4.84
N LYS A 37 101.81 57.12 -4.03
CA LYS A 37 101.82 56.11 -2.97
C LYS A 37 100.75 56.38 -1.90
N GLU A 38 100.63 57.63 -1.45
CA GLU A 38 99.62 58.04 -0.47
C GLU A 38 98.20 57.81 -1.01
N LYS A 39 97.93 58.16 -2.27
CA LYS A 39 96.66 57.85 -2.93
C LYS A 39 96.40 56.36 -3.04
N ALA A 40 97.39 55.56 -3.43
CA ALA A 40 97.27 54.11 -3.50
C ALA A 40 97.03 53.49 -2.12
N GLU A 41 97.64 54.03 -1.06
CA GLU A 41 97.44 53.56 0.32
C GLU A 41 96.05 53.95 0.86
N ILE A 42 95.57 55.16 0.56
CA ILE A 42 94.20 55.59 0.90
C ILE A 42 93.18 54.73 0.16
N GLU A 43 93.39 54.47 -1.12
CA GLU A 43 92.48 53.66 -1.94
C GLU A 43 92.50 52.19 -1.50
N ALA A 44 93.67 51.63 -1.20
CA ALA A 44 93.77 50.29 -0.62
C ALA A 44 93.03 50.20 0.73
N LYS A 45 93.22 51.19 1.62
CA LYS A 45 92.49 51.28 2.89
C LYS A 45 90.98 51.38 2.68
N ARG A 46 90.54 52.20 1.71
CA ARG A 46 89.12 52.34 1.34
C ARG A 46 88.54 51.02 0.85
N ILE A 47 89.23 50.32 -0.06
CA ILE A 47 88.80 49.01 -0.57
C ILE A 47 88.73 47.98 0.57
N THR A 48 89.71 47.95 1.47
CA THR A 48 89.68 47.01 2.61
C THR A 48 88.56 47.31 3.59
N GLU A 49 88.28 48.58 3.88
CA GLU A 49 87.17 48.96 4.75
C GLU A 49 85.82 48.69 4.08
N GLU A 50 85.67 48.97 2.78
CA GLU A 50 84.46 48.61 2.04
C GLU A 50 84.25 47.09 1.98
N ALA A 51 85.31 46.31 1.76
CA ALA A 51 85.25 44.86 1.79
C ALA A 51 84.86 44.35 3.20
N ARG A 52 85.40 44.97 4.26
CA ARG A 52 85.06 44.64 5.65
C ARG A 52 83.60 44.95 5.96
N VAL A 53 83.12 46.15 5.62
CA VAL A 53 81.71 46.55 5.82
C VAL A 53 80.77 45.63 5.05
N LYS A 54 81.08 45.30 3.79
CA LYS A 54 80.30 44.34 2.99
C LYS A 54 80.31 42.94 3.60
N ALA A 55 81.46 42.46 4.09
CA ALA A 55 81.56 41.17 4.75
C ALA A 55 80.76 41.12 6.06
N GLU A 56 80.80 42.20 6.86
CA GLU A 56 80.00 42.31 8.08
C GLU A 56 78.49 42.39 7.79
N ALA A 57 78.10 43.09 6.72
CA ALA A 57 76.72 43.15 6.25
C ALA A 57 76.23 41.77 5.79
N LEU A 58 76.98 41.08 4.92
CA LEU A 58 76.68 39.72 4.46
C LEU A 58 76.59 38.72 5.62
N LYS A 59 77.50 38.82 6.59
CA LYS A 59 77.46 37.96 7.79
C LYS A 59 76.18 38.21 8.60
N LYS A 60 75.79 39.48 8.81
CA LYS A 60 74.55 39.83 9.51
C LYS A 60 73.32 39.34 8.74
N GLU A 61 73.29 39.52 7.42
CA GLU A 61 72.22 39.06 6.55
C GLU A 61 72.07 37.54 6.57
N GLN A 62 73.17 36.78 6.47
CA GLN A 62 73.13 35.33 6.59
C GLN A 62 72.65 34.85 7.97
N ILE A 63 73.09 35.51 9.05
CA ILE A 63 72.62 35.20 10.40
C ILE A 63 71.12 35.50 10.55
N LEU A 64 70.63 36.60 9.98
CA LEU A 64 69.21 36.95 9.98
C LEU A 64 68.40 35.93 9.17
N SER A 65 68.83 35.62 7.95
CA SER A 65 68.19 34.61 7.10
C SER A 65 68.13 33.24 7.78
N ALA A 66 69.24 32.80 8.41
CA ALA A 66 69.26 31.55 9.16
C ALA A 66 68.31 31.58 10.37
N LYS A 67 68.21 32.71 11.07
CA LYS A 67 67.25 32.88 12.17
C LYS A 67 65.80 32.84 11.66
N GLU A 68 65.51 33.47 10.53
CA GLU A 68 64.18 33.45 9.91
C GLU A 68 63.79 32.04 9.47
N GLU A 69 64.70 31.28 8.86
CA GLU A 69 64.47 29.87 8.51
C GLU A 69 64.21 29.02 9.74
N ILE A 70 65.01 29.15 10.80
CA ILE A 70 64.81 28.42 12.06
C ILE A 70 63.45 28.77 12.69
N LEU A 71 63.06 30.05 12.67
CA LEU A 71 61.75 30.47 13.20
C LEU A 71 60.60 29.90 12.36
N LYS A 72 60.74 29.91 11.04
CA LYS A 72 59.74 29.36 10.12
C LYS A 72 59.60 27.85 10.28
N GLU A 73 60.71 27.13 10.41
CA GLU A 73 60.73 25.69 10.64
C GLU A 73 60.11 25.34 12.01
N LYS A 74 60.46 26.10 13.06
CA LYS A 74 59.83 25.95 14.39
C LYS A 74 58.31 26.17 14.34
N ALA A 75 57.85 27.22 13.67
CA ALA A 75 56.43 27.49 13.52
C ALA A 75 55.70 26.40 12.72
N ALA A 76 56.34 25.88 11.67
CA ALA A 76 55.80 24.76 10.89
C ALA A 76 55.70 23.48 11.75
N HIS A 77 56.74 23.19 12.53
CA HIS A 77 56.78 22.04 13.43
C HIS A 77 55.74 22.16 14.56
N GLU A 78 55.60 23.33 15.17
CA GLU A 78 54.59 23.58 16.21
C GLU A 78 53.16 23.39 15.65
N LYS A 79 52.91 23.87 14.43
CA LYS A 79 51.63 23.67 13.75
C LYS A 79 51.37 22.19 13.46
N GLU A 80 52.38 21.45 12.98
CA GLU A 80 52.27 20.01 12.73
C GLU A 80 52.01 19.25 14.03
N MET A 81 52.74 19.56 15.09
CA MET A 81 52.56 18.96 16.41
C MET A 81 51.16 19.22 16.97
N LEU A 82 50.65 20.45 16.86
CA LEU A 82 49.29 20.78 17.27
C LEU A 82 48.25 20.00 16.46
N GLN A 83 48.45 19.85 15.15
CA GLN A 83 47.54 19.07 14.30
C GLN A 83 47.56 17.57 14.64
N ARG A 84 48.75 17.01 14.90
CA ARG A 84 48.92 15.63 15.36
C ARG A 84 48.24 15.40 16.70
N THR A 85 48.45 16.30 17.67
CA THR A 85 47.80 16.24 18.99
C THR A 85 46.28 16.29 18.87
N ARG A 86 45.72 17.23 18.10
CA ARG A 86 44.26 17.31 17.87
C ARG A 86 43.70 16.04 17.24
N THR A 87 44.41 15.47 16.27
CA THR A 87 43.98 14.23 15.60
C THR A 87 44.06 13.04 16.56
N ALA A 88 45.08 12.99 17.41
CA ALA A 88 45.19 11.97 18.46
C ALA A 88 44.05 12.08 19.48
N GLU A 89 43.74 13.29 19.97
CA GLU A 89 42.62 13.54 20.89
C GLU A 89 41.27 13.16 20.27
N GLN A 90 41.03 13.49 19.00
CA GLN A 90 39.81 13.10 18.29
C GLN A 90 39.67 11.58 18.18
N ARG A 91 40.77 10.88 17.88
CA ARG A 91 40.79 9.41 17.83
C ARG A 91 40.55 8.80 19.21
N ASP A 92 41.20 9.32 20.25
CA ASP A 92 41.03 8.85 21.63
C ASP A 92 39.59 9.01 22.11
N ASN A 93 38.97 10.16 21.84
CA ASN A 93 37.55 10.39 22.15
C ASN A 93 36.63 9.44 21.38
N SER A 94 36.91 9.19 20.09
CA SER A 94 36.13 8.23 19.29
C SER A 94 36.28 6.79 19.80
N ILE A 95 37.49 6.40 20.24
CA ILE A 95 37.76 5.10 20.83
C ILE A 95 36.99 4.96 22.15
N LYS A 96 37.09 5.93 23.05
CA LYS A 96 36.35 5.94 24.33
C LYS A 96 34.84 5.82 24.14
N GLN A 97 34.26 6.53 23.16
CA GLN A 97 32.84 6.40 22.82
C GLN A 97 32.48 4.99 22.33
N LYS A 98 33.33 4.40 21.48
CA LYS A 98 33.14 3.03 21.00
C LYS A 98 33.27 2.00 22.12
N GLU A 99 34.24 2.16 23.02
CA GLU A 99 34.43 1.31 24.20
C GLU A 99 33.22 1.37 25.13
N GLN A 100 32.71 2.57 25.41
CA GLN A 100 31.50 2.74 26.23
C GLN A 100 30.29 2.06 25.57
N SER A 101 30.11 2.23 24.26
CA SER A 101 29.03 1.57 23.52
C SER A 101 29.18 0.05 23.51
N LEU A 102 30.41 -0.46 23.38
CA LEU A 102 30.70 -1.88 23.40
C LEU A 102 30.42 -2.47 24.78
N ASN A 103 30.87 -1.81 25.85
CA ASN A 103 30.62 -2.23 27.23
C ASN A 103 29.11 -2.31 27.52
N GLN A 104 28.34 -1.32 27.07
CA GLN A 104 26.88 -1.34 27.23
C GLN A 104 26.23 -2.50 26.45
N LYS A 105 26.74 -2.82 25.25
CA LYS A 105 26.27 -3.99 24.48
C LYS A 105 26.61 -5.31 25.16
N ILE A 106 27.81 -5.43 25.73
CA ILE A 106 28.25 -6.61 26.47
C ILE A 106 27.39 -6.80 27.72
N GLU A 107 27.13 -5.74 28.48
CA GLU A 107 26.26 -5.82 29.65
C GLU A 107 24.84 -6.26 29.28
N ASN A 108 24.26 -5.67 28.23
CA ASN A 108 22.94 -6.06 27.73
C ASN A 108 22.91 -7.52 27.23
N ALA A 109 23.97 -7.98 26.56
CA ALA A 109 24.08 -9.37 26.13
C ALA A 109 24.17 -10.33 27.32
N SER A 110 24.98 -9.99 28.32
CA SER A 110 25.13 -10.77 29.55
C SER A 110 23.81 -10.88 30.34
N ARG A 111 23.05 -9.78 30.45
CA ARG A 111 21.71 -9.80 31.07
C ARG A 111 20.76 -10.73 30.32
N LYS A 112 20.73 -10.66 28.99
CA LYS A 112 19.89 -11.54 28.15
C LYS A 112 20.29 -13.01 28.23
N GLU A 113 21.58 -13.30 28.40
CA GLU A 113 22.08 -14.65 28.60
C GLU A 113 21.60 -15.22 29.94
N GLN A 114 21.72 -14.44 31.02
CA GLN A 114 21.20 -14.81 32.35
C GLN A 114 19.68 -15.04 32.34
N GLU A 115 18.91 -14.17 31.68
CA GLU A 115 17.47 -14.35 31.51
C GLU A 115 17.14 -15.63 30.73
N ASN A 116 17.86 -15.91 29.65
CA ASN A 116 17.67 -17.13 28.87
C ASN A 116 17.97 -18.39 29.68
N ASP A 117 19.03 -18.39 30.46
CA ASP A 117 19.40 -19.55 31.28
C ASP A 117 18.38 -19.79 32.40
N ALA A 118 17.86 -18.72 33.01
CA ALA A 118 16.74 -18.83 33.96
C ALA A 118 15.47 -19.41 33.30
N ILE A 119 15.16 -18.99 32.06
CA ILE A 119 14.03 -19.54 31.30
C ILE A 119 14.25 -21.02 30.99
N LYS A 120 15.45 -21.42 30.53
CA LYS A 120 15.79 -22.82 30.26
C LYS A 120 15.67 -23.69 31.52
N GLU A 121 16.16 -23.20 32.66
CA GLU A 121 16.07 -23.92 33.92
C GLU A 121 14.61 -24.13 34.33
N ASN A 122 13.78 -23.08 34.24
CA ASN A 122 12.35 -23.17 34.52
C ASN A 122 11.66 -24.17 33.57
N LEU A 123 11.95 -24.08 32.26
CA LEU A 123 11.39 -24.98 31.26
C LEU A 123 11.77 -26.44 31.54
N ASN A 124 13.03 -26.72 31.86
CA ASN A 124 13.48 -28.07 32.21
C ASN A 124 12.77 -28.59 33.47
N ARG A 125 12.55 -27.74 34.47
CA ARG A 125 11.78 -28.10 35.66
C ARG A 125 10.33 -28.43 35.33
N GLN A 126 9.69 -27.65 34.45
CA GLN A 126 8.33 -27.92 33.99
C GLN A 126 8.25 -29.22 33.20
N LEU A 127 9.20 -29.46 32.28
CA LEU A 127 9.27 -30.70 31.49
C LEU A 127 9.43 -31.93 32.38
N SER A 128 10.31 -31.86 33.39
CA SER A 128 10.46 -32.93 34.38
C SER A 128 9.16 -33.19 35.16
N LEU A 129 8.48 -32.12 35.61
CA LEU A 129 7.20 -32.25 36.33
C LEU A 129 6.11 -32.86 35.44
N VAL A 130 6.03 -32.46 34.18
CA VAL A 130 5.09 -33.02 33.20
C VAL A 130 5.41 -34.50 32.94
N ALA A 131 6.68 -34.85 32.79
CA ALA A 131 7.10 -36.25 32.60
C ALA A 131 6.70 -37.13 33.79
N THR A 132 6.92 -36.66 35.03
CA THR A 132 6.51 -37.37 36.25
C THR A 132 4.99 -37.53 36.31
N LYS A 133 4.23 -36.45 36.08
CA LYS A 133 2.76 -36.52 36.07
C LYS A 133 2.23 -37.47 35.00
N LYS A 134 2.86 -37.49 33.82
CA LYS A 134 2.48 -38.41 32.75
C LYS A 134 2.72 -39.86 33.16
N ALA A 135 3.87 -40.15 33.76
CA ALA A 135 4.17 -41.49 34.27
C ALA A 135 3.21 -41.93 35.41
N GLU A 136 2.84 -41.01 36.30
CA GLU A 136 1.83 -41.27 37.33
C GLU A 136 0.45 -41.54 36.73
N LEU A 137 0.05 -40.75 35.72
CA LEU A 137 -1.21 -40.92 35.01
C LEU A 137 -1.25 -42.27 34.28
N ASP A 138 -0.20 -42.63 33.57
CA ASP A 138 -0.09 -43.90 32.85
C ASP A 138 -0.20 -45.09 33.83
N LYS A 139 0.45 -45.01 35.00
CA LYS A 139 0.30 -46.01 36.07
C LYS A 139 -1.11 -46.07 36.63
N ALA A 140 -1.72 -44.93 36.93
CA ALA A 140 -3.09 -44.87 37.43
C ALA A 140 -4.07 -45.46 36.42
N GLN A 141 -3.88 -45.16 35.14
CA GLN A 141 -4.67 -45.73 34.04
C GLN A 141 -4.50 -47.25 33.99
N GLU A 142 -3.28 -47.77 34.09
CA GLU A 142 -3.04 -49.22 34.12
C GLU A 142 -3.70 -49.88 35.34
N GLU A 143 -3.62 -49.27 36.52
CA GLU A 143 -4.34 -49.75 37.71
C GLU A 143 -5.85 -49.74 37.53
N HIS A 144 -6.42 -48.68 36.94
CA HIS A 144 -7.85 -48.60 36.67
C HIS A 144 -8.28 -49.69 35.69
N VAL A 145 -7.49 -49.95 34.65
CA VAL A 145 -7.75 -51.05 33.70
C VAL A 145 -7.72 -52.38 34.44
N ARG A 146 -6.69 -52.68 35.24
CA ARG A 146 -6.62 -53.94 36.03
C ARG A 146 -7.78 -54.10 37.01
N LYS A 147 -8.19 -53.01 37.68
CA LYS A 147 -9.34 -53.03 38.61
C LYS A 147 -10.64 -53.27 37.85
N LEU A 148 -10.81 -52.67 36.67
CA LEU A 148 -11.97 -52.92 35.80
C LEU A 148 -11.99 -54.37 35.29
N GLU A 149 -10.85 -54.91 34.85
CA GLU A 149 -10.71 -56.32 34.46
C GLU A 149 -11.06 -57.27 35.63
N GLY A 150 -10.63 -56.94 36.85
CA GLY A 150 -10.94 -57.72 38.05
C GLY A 150 -12.40 -57.64 38.50
N ILE A 151 -13.04 -56.46 38.41
CA ILE A 151 -14.44 -56.25 38.81
C ILE A 151 -15.41 -56.82 37.78
N ALA A 152 -15.08 -56.73 36.49
CA ALA A 152 -15.98 -57.13 35.42
C ALA A 152 -16.14 -58.65 35.30
N LYS A 153 -15.17 -59.47 35.78
CA LYS A 153 -15.07 -60.91 35.47
C LYS A 153 -15.24 -61.22 33.96
N LEU A 154 -15.03 -60.21 33.12
CA LEU A 154 -15.09 -60.25 31.67
C LEU A 154 -13.66 -60.09 31.20
N THR A 155 -13.25 -60.96 30.29
CA THR A 155 -11.95 -60.84 29.64
C THR A 155 -11.86 -59.50 28.88
N ALA A 156 -10.66 -58.95 28.69
CA ALA A 156 -10.46 -57.70 27.94
C ALA A 156 -11.11 -57.72 26.54
N ALA A 157 -11.23 -58.90 25.94
CA ALA A 157 -11.96 -59.12 24.69
C ALA A 157 -13.47 -58.93 24.83
N GLU A 158 -14.09 -59.45 25.89
CA GLU A 158 -15.52 -59.33 26.16
C GLU A 158 -15.92 -57.89 26.55
N ALA A 159 -15.11 -57.21 27.36
CA ALA A 159 -15.34 -55.80 27.70
C ALA A 159 -15.22 -54.90 26.46
N LYS A 160 -14.25 -55.18 25.57
CA LYS A 160 -14.13 -54.49 24.28
C LYS A 160 -15.33 -54.76 23.38
N GLN A 161 -15.81 -56.00 23.33
CA GLN A 161 -16.99 -56.36 22.53
C GLN A 161 -18.25 -55.64 23.03
N GLN A 162 -18.47 -55.59 24.34
CA GLN A 162 -19.61 -54.91 24.94
C GLN A 162 -19.53 -53.38 24.78
N LEU A 163 -18.34 -52.80 24.82
CA LEU A 163 -18.12 -51.38 24.52
C LEU A 163 -18.39 -51.06 23.04
N ILE A 164 -17.96 -51.93 22.13
CA ILE A 164 -18.24 -51.80 20.69
C ILE A 164 -19.75 -51.91 20.43
N GLU A 165 -20.44 -52.86 21.06
CA GLU A 165 -21.90 -53.00 20.93
C GLU A 165 -22.64 -51.78 21.46
N SER A 166 -22.26 -51.25 22.63
CA SER A 166 -22.93 -50.07 23.20
C SER A 166 -22.69 -48.81 22.37
N LEU A 167 -21.47 -48.59 21.87
CA LEU A 167 -21.14 -47.50 20.95
C LEU A 167 -21.89 -47.64 19.62
N THR A 168 -21.99 -48.86 19.09
CA THR A 168 -22.72 -49.12 17.84
C THR A 168 -24.21 -48.89 18.01
N ALA A 169 -24.80 -49.30 19.15
CA ALA A 169 -26.21 -49.06 19.46
C ALA A 169 -26.50 -47.57 19.66
N ALA A 170 -25.63 -46.83 20.35
CA ALA A 170 -25.72 -45.39 20.50
C ALA A 170 -25.61 -44.68 19.14
N ALA A 171 -24.62 -45.05 18.32
CA ALA A 171 -24.44 -44.50 16.98
C ALA A 171 -25.64 -44.77 16.06
N LYS A 172 -26.23 -45.97 16.11
CA LYS A 172 -27.47 -46.29 15.38
C LYS A 172 -28.65 -45.43 15.84
N THR A 173 -28.79 -45.22 17.14
CA THR A 173 -29.88 -44.41 17.71
C THR A 173 -29.75 -42.95 17.29
N GLU A 174 -28.52 -42.41 17.32
CA GLU A 174 -28.22 -41.06 16.85
C GLU A 174 -28.47 -40.93 15.34
N ALA A 175 -28.06 -41.91 14.55
CA ALA A 175 -28.30 -41.93 13.10
C ALA A 175 -29.80 -41.91 12.77
N LEU A 176 -30.61 -42.72 13.47
CA LEU A 176 -32.07 -42.72 13.31
C LEU A 176 -32.70 -41.38 13.69
N ARG A 177 -32.16 -40.70 14.72
CA ARG A 177 -32.59 -39.34 15.09
C ARG A 177 -32.31 -38.35 13.96
N TYR A 178 -31.10 -38.38 13.40
CA TYR A 178 -30.72 -37.53 12.27
C TYR A 178 -31.54 -37.81 11.01
N GLU A 179 -31.78 -39.08 10.67
CA GLU A 179 -32.61 -39.44 9.51
C GLU A 179 -34.03 -38.89 9.65
N LYS A 180 -34.62 -39.00 10.85
CA LYS A 180 -35.95 -38.47 11.13
C LYS A 180 -35.98 -36.94 11.02
N GLU A 181 -34.99 -36.26 11.58
CA GLU A 181 -34.86 -34.80 11.52
C GLU A 181 -34.73 -34.30 10.06
N ILE A 182 -33.90 -34.97 9.26
CA ILE A 182 -33.75 -34.68 7.82
C ILE A 182 -35.07 -34.91 7.07
N ALA A 183 -35.79 -35.99 7.35
CA ALA A 183 -37.06 -36.29 6.71
C ALA A 183 -38.15 -35.25 7.05
N ASP A 184 -38.24 -34.84 8.32
CA ASP A 184 -39.18 -33.83 8.77
C ASP A 184 -38.86 -32.45 8.16
N GLU A 185 -37.59 -32.05 8.13
CA GLU A 185 -37.19 -30.82 7.45
C GLU A 185 -37.48 -30.85 5.94
N ALA A 186 -37.21 -31.97 5.28
CA ALA A 186 -37.50 -32.15 3.86
C ALA A 186 -39.01 -31.97 3.59
N LYS A 187 -39.86 -32.52 4.47
CA LYS A 187 -41.32 -32.38 4.37
C LYS A 187 -41.78 -30.93 4.59
N ILE A 188 -41.18 -30.20 5.53
CA ILE A 188 -41.48 -28.77 5.75
C ILE A 188 -41.05 -27.93 4.54
N ARG A 189 -39.83 -28.16 4.02
CA ARG A 189 -39.31 -27.47 2.84
C ARG A 189 -40.16 -27.73 1.60
N ALA A 190 -40.53 -29.00 1.36
CA ALA A 190 -41.38 -29.38 0.25
C ALA A 190 -42.76 -28.69 0.32
N ASN A 191 -43.40 -28.67 1.49
CA ASN A 191 -44.68 -27.97 1.67
C ASN A 191 -44.56 -26.46 1.43
N LYS A 192 -43.46 -25.83 1.86
CA LYS A 192 -43.23 -24.40 1.64
C LYS A 192 -43.04 -24.08 0.16
N GLU A 193 -42.25 -24.90 -0.55
CA GLU A 193 -42.02 -24.68 -1.98
C GLU A 193 -43.27 -24.99 -2.81
N ALA A 194 -44.03 -26.03 -2.47
CA ALA A 194 -45.31 -26.32 -3.10
C ALA A 194 -46.29 -25.14 -2.97
N LYS A 195 -46.43 -24.57 -1.77
CA LYS A 195 -47.26 -23.36 -1.57
C LYS A 195 -46.79 -22.19 -2.41
N LYS A 196 -45.48 -21.96 -2.49
CA LYS A 196 -44.89 -20.87 -3.29
C LYS A 196 -45.15 -21.06 -4.79
N ILE A 197 -45.02 -22.29 -5.31
CA ILE A 197 -45.33 -22.60 -6.70
C ILE A 197 -46.81 -22.33 -6.98
N ILE A 198 -47.72 -22.82 -6.14
CA ILE A 198 -49.16 -22.60 -6.29
C ILE A 198 -49.48 -21.09 -6.33
N ILE A 199 -48.96 -20.32 -5.38
CA ILE A 199 -49.18 -18.86 -5.34
C ILE A 199 -48.63 -18.19 -6.60
N SER A 200 -47.43 -18.55 -7.04
CA SER A 200 -46.83 -17.99 -8.26
C SER A 200 -47.63 -18.34 -9.51
N THR A 201 -48.18 -19.56 -9.58
CA THR A 201 -49.03 -19.99 -10.69
C THR A 201 -50.34 -19.20 -10.70
N ILE A 202 -51.00 -19.05 -9.55
CA ILE A 202 -52.21 -18.24 -9.42
C ILE A 202 -51.93 -16.80 -9.85
N GLN A 203 -50.86 -16.16 -9.35
CA GLN A 203 -50.52 -14.79 -9.70
C GLN A 203 -50.27 -14.60 -11.21
N ARG A 204 -49.71 -15.61 -11.88
CA ARG A 204 -49.42 -15.55 -13.32
C ARG A 204 -50.66 -15.82 -14.18
N THR A 205 -51.52 -16.74 -13.76
CA THR A 205 -52.68 -17.19 -14.56
C THR A 205 -53.96 -16.42 -14.26
N ALA A 206 -54.09 -15.81 -13.08
CA ALA A 206 -55.34 -15.16 -12.66
C ALA A 206 -55.73 -13.97 -13.54
N ALA A 207 -54.77 -13.19 -14.06
CA ALA A 207 -55.08 -12.04 -14.91
C ALA A 207 -55.61 -12.46 -16.29
N GLU A 208 -54.95 -13.43 -16.93
CA GLU A 208 -55.37 -13.96 -18.24
C GLU A 208 -56.74 -14.65 -18.15
N HIS A 209 -56.92 -15.50 -17.15
CA HIS A 209 -58.19 -16.22 -16.95
C HIS A 209 -59.34 -15.29 -16.52
N ALA A 210 -59.04 -14.19 -15.82
CA ALA A 210 -60.05 -13.19 -15.48
C ALA A 210 -60.53 -12.43 -16.74
N VAL A 211 -59.65 -12.08 -17.66
CA VAL A 211 -60.05 -11.37 -18.91
C VAL A 211 -60.87 -12.28 -19.82
N GLU A 212 -60.43 -13.51 -20.04
CA GLU A 212 -61.18 -14.50 -20.85
C GLU A 212 -62.56 -14.80 -20.26
N ASN A 213 -62.64 -14.92 -18.93
CA ASN A 213 -63.90 -15.18 -18.23
C ASN A 213 -64.68 -13.91 -17.85
N THR A 214 -64.37 -12.70 -18.34
CA THR A 214 -65.19 -11.50 -18.04
C THR A 214 -65.71 -10.76 -19.27
N VAL A 215 -65.11 -10.98 -20.44
CA VAL A 215 -65.48 -10.27 -21.66
C VAL A 215 -65.80 -11.25 -22.79
N SER A 216 -66.84 -10.97 -23.58
CA SER A 216 -67.10 -11.69 -24.83
C SER A 216 -67.50 -10.73 -25.94
N VAL A 217 -66.94 -10.95 -27.12
CA VAL A 217 -67.18 -10.09 -28.29
C VAL A 217 -68.25 -10.74 -29.17
N PHE A 218 -69.30 -9.98 -29.47
CA PHE A 218 -70.32 -10.36 -30.43
C PHE A 218 -70.11 -9.59 -31.73
N HIS A 219 -69.94 -10.30 -32.83
CA HIS A 219 -69.72 -9.73 -34.16
C HIS A 219 -71.07 -9.50 -34.86
N ILE A 220 -71.19 -8.39 -35.58
CA ILE A 220 -72.41 -7.97 -36.26
C ILE A 220 -72.09 -7.71 -37.72
N ASP A 221 -72.97 -8.14 -38.62
CA ASP A 221 -72.75 -8.08 -40.07
C ASP A 221 -72.91 -6.68 -40.69
N SER A 222 -73.46 -5.69 -39.96
CA SER A 222 -73.64 -4.30 -40.41
C SER A 222 -73.92 -3.33 -39.25
N ASP A 223 -73.46 -2.09 -39.37
CA ASP A 223 -73.73 -1.00 -38.40
C ASP A 223 -75.22 -0.61 -38.32
N ASP A 224 -76.02 -0.91 -39.35
CA ASP A 224 -77.48 -0.72 -39.30
C ASP A 224 -78.13 -1.59 -38.22
N ILE A 225 -77.64 -2.82 -38.05
CA ILE A 225 -78.09 -3.75 -37.01
C ILE A 225 -77.60 -3.27 -35.62
N LYS A 226 -76.38 -2.72 -35.54
CA LYS A 226 -75.85 -2.09 -34.32
C LYS A 226 -76.77 -0.96 -33.84
N GLY A 227 -77.24 -0.11 -34.76
CA GLY A 227 -78.20 0.96 -34.46
C GLY A 227 -79.56 0.46 -33.95
N GLN A 228 -80.07 -0.65 -34.49
CA GLN A 228 -81.32 -1.29 -34.02
C GLN A 228 -81.19 -1.95 -32.65
N ILE A 229 -80.04 -2.57 -32.36
CA ILE A 229 -79.72 -3.16 -31.05
C ILE A 229 -79.65 -2.07 -29.98
N ILE A 230 -79.03 -0.92 -30.26
CA ILE A 230 -79.00 0.23 -29.33
C ILE A 230 -80.42 0.76 -29.09
N GLY A 231 -81.17 0.96 -30.17
CA GLY A 231 -82.49 1.59 -30.14
C GLY A 231 -82.43 3.09 -29.84
N ARG A 232 -83.54 3.82 -30.06
CA ARG A 232 -83.61 5.26 -29.80
C ARG A 232 -83.33 5.53 -28.32
N GLU A 233 -82.28 6.30 -28.02
CA GLU A 233 -81.77 6.63 -26.67
C GLU A 233 -81.21 5.44 -25.86
N GLY A 234 -80.79 4.35 -26.52
CA GLY A 234 -80.22 3.19 -25.83
C GLY A 234 -81.25 2.33 -25.10
N ARG A 235 -82.55 2.53 -25.36
CA ARG A 235 -83.64 1.85 -24.64
C ARG A 235 -83.62 0.33 -24.80
N ASN A 236 -83.16 -0.18 -25.95
CA ASN A 236 -83.09 -1.61 -26.20
C ASN A 236 -81.90 -2.25 -25.47
N ILE A 237 -80.72 -1.62 -25.50
CA ILE A 237 -79.55 -2.11 -24.73
C ILE A 237 -79.84 -2.10 -23.24
N LYS A 238 -80.40 -1.02 -22.68
CA LYS A 238 -80.74 -0.97 -21.24
C LYS A 238 -81.72 -2.06 -20.83
N ALA A 239 -82.70 -2.39 -21.67
CA ALA A 239 -83.63 -3.48 -21.41
C ALA A 239 -82.92 -4.85 -21.43
N LEU A 240 -81.98 -5.06 -22.36
CA LEU A 240 -81.18 -6.27 -22.44
C LEU A 240 -80.22 -6.41 -21.24
N GLU A 241 -79.54 -5.34 -20.85
CA GLU A 241 -78.68 -5.26 -19.67
C GLU A 241 -79.47 -5.53 -18.39
N ALA A 242 -80.66 -4.94 -18.23
CA ALA A 242 -81.52 -5.17 -17.08
C ALA A 242 -82.04 -6.62 -17.01
N ALA A 243 -82.39 -7.23 -18.14
CA ALA A 243 -82.93 -8.58 -18.19
C ALA A 243 -81.87 -9.68 -17.96
N THR A 244 -80.66 -9.46 -18.48
CA THR A 244 -79.55 -10.45 -18.41
C THR A 244 -78.60 -10.19 -17.24
N GLY A 245 -78.52 -8.97 -16.74
CA GLY A 245 -77.62 -8.56 -15.67
C GLY A 245 -76.15 -8.48 -16.10
N VAL A 246 -75.89 -8.19 -17.38
CA VAL A 246 -74.55 -7.94 -17.94
C VAL A 246 -74.47 -6.50 -18.45
N GLU A 247 -73.26 -5.99 -18.63
CA GLU A 247 -72.98 -4.65 -19.17
C GLU A 247 -72.60 -4.79 -20.64
N ILE A 248 -73.22 -3.99 -21.52
CA ILE A 248 -72.99 -4.02 -22.96
C ILE A 248 -72.29 -2.74 -23.36
N ILE A 249 -71.02 -2.86 -23.71
CA ILE A 249 -70.17 -1.76 -24.11
C ILE A 249 -70.21 -1.65 -25.63
N VAL A 250 -70.67 -0.49 -26.10
CA VAL A 250 -70.68 -0.13 -27.52
C VAL A 250 -69.62 0.93 -27.74
N ASP A 251 -68.56 0.59 -28.46
CA ASP A 251 -67.44 1.46 -28.77
C ASP A 251 -67.40 1.83 -30.27
N ASP A 252 -66.49 2.71 -30.65
CA ASP A 252 -66.23 3.19 -32.03
C ASP A 252 -65.65 2.09 -32.95
N THR A 253 -65.46 0.87 -32.44
CA THR A 253 -65.05 -0.28 -33.25
C THR A 253 -66.22 -0.70 -34.18
N PRO A 254 -66.01 -0.70 -35.52
CA PRO A 254 -67.03 -1.14 -36.46
C PRO A 254 -67.32 -2.64 -36.28
N GLU A 255 -68.55 -3.08 -36.56
CA GLU A 255 -68.92 -4.51 -36.67
C GLU A 255 -68.83 -5.35 -35.37
N ALA A 256 -68.64 -4.76 -34.19
CA ALA A 256 -68.59 -5.50 -32.92
C ALA A 256 -69.27 -4.80 -31.73
N ILE A 257 -69.86 -5.60 -30.84
CA ILE A 257 -70.36 -5.19 -29.52
C ILE A 257 -69.68 -6.05 -28.44
N VAL A 258 -69.25 -5.43 -27.35
CA VAL A 258 -68.57 -6.10 -26.26
C VAL A 258 -69.56 -6.34 -25.11
N ILE A 259 -69.71 -7.61 -24.72
CA ILE A 259 -70.53 -8.02 -23.58
C ILE A 259 -69.58 -8.27 -22.39
N SER A 260 -69.71 -7.45 -21.36
CA SER A 260 -68.94 -7.53 -20.12
C SER A 260 -69.81 -8.06 -18.98
N GLY A 261 -69.32 -9.06 -18.25
CA GLY A 261 -70.05 -9.57 -17.09
C GLY A 261 -69.28 -10.67 -16.39
N PHE A 262 -69.36 -10.73 -15.05
CA PHE A 262 -68.57 -11.65 -14.24
C PHE A 262 -69.06 -13.12 -14.31
N ASP A 263 -70.34 -13.33 -14.63
CA ASP A 263 -70.97 -14.65 -14.69
C ASP A 263 -70.99 -15.17 -16.14
N PRO A 264 -70.31 -16.29 -16.46
CA PRO A 264 -70.25 -16.83 -17.81
C PRO A 264 -71.63 -17.28 -18.33
N VAL A 265 -72.52 -17.77 -17.45
CA VAL A 265 -73.86 -18.23 -17.84
C VAL A 265 -74.72 -17.04 -18.27
N ARG A 266 -74.64 -15.92 -17.53
CA ARG A 266 -75.37 -14.69 -17.90
C ARG A 266 -74.83 -14.08 -19.18
N ARG A 267 -73.52 -14.10 -19.39
CA ARG A 267 -72.89 -13.56 -20.61
C ARG A 267 -73.29 -14.38 -21.83
N GLU A 268 -73.30 -15.70 -21.70
CA GLU A 268 -73.72 -16.59 -22.78
C GLU A 268 -75.23 -16.48 -23.06
N THR A 269 -76.05 -16.30 -22.02
CA THR A 269 -77.48 -15.98 -22.15
C THR A 269 -77.69 -14.69 -22.94
N ALA A 270 -76.91 -13.64 -22.65
CA ALA A 270 -76.98 -12.37 -23.36
C ALA A 270 -76.55 -12.52 -24.82
N ARG A 271 -75.45 -13.24 -25.09
CA ARG A 271 -74.94 -13.52 -26.44
C ARG A 271 -75.95 -14.26 -27.31
N LEU A 272 -76.53 -15.35 -26.78
CA LEU A 272 -77.54 -16.15 -27.49
C LEU A 272 -78.85 -15.39 -27.69
N SER A 273 -79.27 -14.59 -26.70
CA SER A 273 -80.45 -13.76 -26.81
C SER A 273 -80.28 -12.70 -27.90
N LEU A 274 -79.11 -12.05 -27.94
CA LEU A 274 -78.76 -11.09 -28.99
C LEU A 274 -78.76 -11.73 -30.38
N GLN A 275 -78.15 -12.92 -30.52
CA GLN A 275 -78.13 -13.67 -31.78
C GLN A 275 -79.55 -13.97 -32.30
N ARG A 276 -80.48 -14.35 -31.41
CA ARG A 276 -81.88 -14.62 -31.75
C ARG A 276 -82.66 -13.36 -32.13
N LEU A 277 -82.42 -12.27 -31.40
CA LEU A 277 -83.05 -10.97 -31.66
C LEU A 277 -82.61 -10.38 -33.01
N VAL A 278 -81.34 -10.54 -33.37
CA VAL A 278 -80.81 -10.12 -34.68
C VAL A 278 -81.40 -10.96 -35.80
N ALA A 279 -81.50 -12.28 -35.64
CA ALA A 279 -82.10 -13.17 -36.64
C ALA A 279 -83.60 -12.89 -36.89
N ASP A 280 -84.35 -12.47 -35.85
CA ASP A 280 -85.78 -12.09 -35.95
C ASP A 280 -85.96 -10.66 -36.52
N GLY A 281 -84.94 -9.80 -36.42
CA GLY A 281 -84.94 -8.43 -36.97
C GLY A 281 -85.90 -7.44 -36.28
N ARG A 282 -86.52 -7.83 -35.16
CA ARG A 282 -87.49 -7.01 -34.39
C ARG A 282 -87.04 -6.84 -32.94
N ILE A 283 -86.41 -5.71 -32.65
CA ILE A 283 -85.79 -5.44 -31.34
C ILE A 283 -86.58 -4.36 -30.59
N HIS A 284 -87.39 -4.78 -29.62
CA HIS A 284 -88.17 -3.91 -28.72
C HIS A 284 -88.13 -4.45 -27.28
N PRO A 285 -88.26 -3.60 -26.23
CA PRO A 285 -88.03 -3.99 -24.84
C PRO A 285 -88.83 -5.23 -24.38
N ALA A 286 -90.14 -5.28 -24.66
CA ALA A 286 -90.99 -6.41 -24.26
C ALA A 286 -90.57 -7.75 -24.90
N ARG A 287 -90.04 -7.70 -26.13
CA ARG A 287 -89.57 -8.89 -26.86
C ARG A 287 -88.22 -9.36 -26.35
N ILE A 288 -87.35 -8.42 -25.97
CA ILE A 288 -86.04 -8.71 -25.38
C ILE A 288 -86.22 -9.52 -24.09
N GLU A 289 -87.09 -9.08 -23.18
CA GLU A 289 -87.37 -9.80 -21.93
C GLU A 289 -87.90 -11.22 -22.18
N GLU A 290 -88.82 -11.38 -23.13
CA GLU A 290 -89.37 -12.70 -23.51
C GLU A 290 -88.29 -13.65 -24.05
N VAL A 291 -87.43 -13.17 -24.95
CA VAL A 291 -86.37 -13.97 -25.58
C VAL A 291 -85.28 -14.31 -24.57
N VAL A 292 -84.93 -13.39 -23.67
CA VAL A 292 -83.95 -13.64 -22.61
C VAL A 292 -84.46 -14.72 -21.65
N GLU A 293 -85.72 -14.65 -21.22
CA GLU A 293 -86.31 -15.63 -20.31
C GLU A 293 -86.40 -17.03 -20.96
N LYS A 294 -86.77 -17.09 -22.25
CA LYS A 294 -86.74 -18.36 -23.02
C LYS A 294 -85.33 -18.92 -23.15
N THR A 295 -84.34 -18.06 -23.38
CA THR A 295 -82.94 -18.47 -23.55
C THR A 295 -82.33 -18.89 -22.21
N ARG A 296 -82.69 -18.24 -21.10
CA ARG A 296 -82.30 -18.65 -19.74
C ARG A 296 -82.81 -20.05 -19.42
N LYS A 297 -84.09 -20.33 -19.63
CA LYS A 297 -84.66 -21.69 -19.40
C LYS A 297 -83.96 -22.77 -20.21
N GLN A 298 -83.65 -22.49 -21.47
CA GLN A 298 -82.95 -23.46 -22.32
C GLN A 298 -81.49 -23.71 -21.89
N LEU A 299 -80.84 -22.75 -21.25
CA LEU A 299 -79.50 -22.91 -20.69
C LEU A 299 -79.52 -23.60 -19.32
N GLU A 300 -80.62 -23.51 -18.56
CA GLU A 300 -80.81 -24.25 -17.30
C GLU A 300 -81.16 -25.74 -17.54
N ASP A 301 -81.83 -26.05 -18.65
CA ASP A 301 -82.21 -27.42 -19.04
C ASP A 301 -81.08 -28.21 -19.74
N GLN A 302 -79.90 -27.60 -19.95
CA GLN A 302 -78.69 -28.21 -20.55
C GLN A 302 -77.55 -28.33 -19.55
#